data_AF-A0A7X6XA37-F1
#
_entry.id   AF-A0A7X6XA37-F1
#
_cell.length_a   1.000
_cell.length_b   1.000
_cell.length_c   1.000
_cell.angle_alpha   90.00
_cell.angle_beta   90.00
_cell.angle_gamma   90.00
#
_symmetry.space_group_name_H-M   'P 1'
#
loop_
_entity.id
_entity.type
_entity.pdbx_description
1 polymer ?
#
loop_
_entity_poly.entity_id
_entity_poly.type
_entity_poly.pdbx_seq_one_letter_code
_entity_poly.pdbx_strand_id
1 'polypeptide(L)'
;MKRRTLVILVAALASLVSIPVGNTDFRITLGIVVMVAGIKLFHFDKIIGFSFWTGLAVCMARIAYAAIIGVSISPLLVGSYFLEIFFYIGYGIIYHFAIANIRTRYPVPVVVALVLCDFGGNSLEYLMRFFYASEVWSDTSLLTLLLAALTRSVTIILLVWLLQRFGPKSIRTEEVIAS
;
A
#
# COMPACT_ATOMS: atom_id res chain seq x y z
N MET A 1 7.42 17.92 -6.58
CA MET A 1 7.21 16.89 -7.63
C MET A 1 8.27 15.79 -7.62
N LYS A 2 9.58 16.09 -7.66
CA LYS A 2 10.67 15.08 -7.70
C LYS A 2 10.55 13.98 -6.63
N ARG A 3 10.22 14.34 -5.37
CA ARG A 3 10.05 13.37 -4.26
C ARG A 3 8.87 12.42 -4.46
N ARG A 4 7.71 12.91 -4.93
CA ARG A 4 6.50 12.09 -5.19
C ARG A 4 6.79 11.02 -6.24
N THR A 5 7.37 11.41 -7.37
CA THR A 5 7.73 10.46 -8.43
C THR A 5 8.73 9.42 -7.96
N LEU A 6 9.73 9.83 -7.16
CA LEU A 6 10.70 8.90 -6.59
C LEU A 6 10.04 7.87 -5.67
N VAL A 7 9.14 8.28 -4.77
CA VAL A 7 8.41 7.34 -3.90
C VAL A 7 7.56 6.38 -4.74
N ILE A 8 6.88 6.86 -5.79
CA ILE A 8 6.09 6.01 -6.69
C ILE A 8 6.97 4.93 -7.34
N LEU A 9 8.14 5.32 -7.86
CA LEU A 9 9.08 4.40 -8.48
C LEU A 9 9.63 3.38 -7.49
N VAL A 10 10.04 3.83 -6.30
CA VAL A 10 10.53 2.93 -5.25
C VAL A 10 9.42 2.00 -4.78
N ALA A 11 8.18 2.47 -4.65
CA ALA A 11 7.03 1.65 -4.30
C ALA A 11 6.73 0.60 -5.38
N ALA A 12 6.81 0.98 -6.65
CA ALA A 12 6.63 0.04 -7.77
C ALA A 12 7.69 -1.06 -7.76
N LEU A 13 8.97 -0.72 -7.55
CA LEU A 13 10.04 -1.70 -7.43
C LEU A 13 9.90 -2.57 -6.18
N ALA A 14 9.58 -1.97 -5.03
CA ALA A 14 9.36 -2.69 -3.78
C ALA A 14 8.17 -3.66 -3.90
N SER A 15 7.17 -3.35 -4.72
CA SER A 15 6.03 -4.23 -4.95
C SER A 15 6.39 -5.57 -5.62
N LEU A 16 7.53 -5.63 -6.32
CA LEU A 16 8.03 -6.87 -6.93
C LEU A 16 8.45 -7.87 -5.85
N VAL A 17 8.97 -7.37 -4.73
CA VAL A 17 9.21 -8.16 -3.53
C VAL A 17 7.86 -8.38 -2.85
N SER A 18 7.25 -9.51 -3.16
CA SER A 18 6.00 -9.95 -2.54
C SER A 18 6.27 -11.23 -1.75
N ILE A 19 5.91 -11.21 -0.47
CA ILE A 19 5.98 -12.40 0.38
C ILE A 19 4.60 -13.07 0.29
N PRO A 20 4.49 -14.27 -0.31
CA PRO A 20 3.23 -15.02 -0.30
C PRO A 20 2.91 -15.44 1.14
N VAL A 21 1.66 -15.24 1.57
CA VAL A 21 1.21 -15.66 2.91
C VAL A 21 0.41 -16.95 2.77
N GLY A 22 1.03 -18.08 3.13
CA GLY A 22 0.41 -19.41 3.04
C GLY A 22 0.25 -19.91 1.59
N ASN A 23 -0.75 -20.77 1.36
CA ASN A 23 -1.12 -21.30 0.03
C ASN A 23 -2.17 -20.44 -0.69
N THR A 24 -2.49 -19.25 -0.17
CA THR A 24 -3.45 -18.33 -0.80
C THR A 24 -2.74 -17.36 -1.74
N ASP A 25 -3.44 -16.84 -2.76
CA ASP A 25 -2.92 -15.77 -3.65
C ASP A 25 -2.67 -14.42 -2.95
N PHE A 26 -2.85 -14.38 -1.63
CA PHE A 26 -2.63 -13.20 -0.81
C PHE A 26 -1.14 -12.90 -0.61
N ARG A 27 -0.73 -11.72 -1.08
CA ARG A 27 0.66 -11.27 -1.05
C ARG A 27 0.81 -10.06 -0.15
N ILE A 28 1.76 -10.11 0.78
CA ILE A 28 2.21 -8.89 1.47
C ILE A 28 3.12 -8.17 0.49
N THR A 29 2.64 -7.07 -0.08
CA THR A 29 3.39 -6.26 -1.04
C THR A 29 4.11 -5.15 -0.30
N LEU A 30 5.43 -5.03 -0.49
CA LEU A 30 6.18 -3.93 0.15
C LEU A 30 5.88 -2.56 -0.50
N GLY A 31 5.23 -2.55 -1.68
CA GLY A 31 4.85 -1.33 -2.36
C GLY A 31 3.92 -0.43 -1.54
N ILE A 32 2.93 -1.00 -0.84
CA ILE A 32 2.04 -0.20 0.03
C ILE A 32 2.80 0.36 1.24
N VAL A 33 3.72 -0.42 1.79
CA VAL A 33 4.55 0.01 2.93
C VAL A 33 5.36 1.25 2.55
N VAL A 34 6.00 1.23 1.37
CA VAL A 34 6.77 2.37 0.85
C VAL A 34 5.85 3.57 0.56
N MET A 35 4.67 3.34 -0.02
CA MET A 35 3.71 4.42 -0.29
C MET A 35 3.34 5.15 1.01
N VAL A 36 2.94 4.40 2.03
CA VAL A 36 2.47 4.96 3.30
C VAL A 36 3.60 5.62 4.08
N ALA A 37 4.76 4.99 4.13
CA ALA A 37 5.96 5.60 4.72
C ALA A 37 6.31 6.91 4.01
N GLY A 38 6.24 6.95 2.67
CA GLY A 38 6.48 8.15 1.89
C GLY A 38 5.46 9.26 2.14
N ILE A 39 4.17 8.92 2.24
CA ILE A 39 3.11 9.90 2.59
C ILE A 39 3.38 10.49 3.98
N LYS A 40 3.72 9.64 4.95
CA LYS A 40 3.94 10.07 6.34
C LYS A 40 5.23 10.88 6.51
N LEU A 41 6.30 10.53 5.80
CA LEU A 41 7.57 11.24 5.89
C LEU A 41 7.58 12.57 5.15
N PHE A 42 6.88 12.68 4.02
CA PHE A 42 6.95 13.88 3.15
C PHE A 42 5.65 14.70 3.09
N HIS A 43 4.66 14.37 3.93
CA HIS A 43 3.42 15.13 4.12
C HIS A 43 2.74 15.56 2.81
N PHE A 44 2.44 14.61 1.92
CA PHE A 44 1.83 14.94 0.63
C PHE A 44 0.34 15.32 0.77
N ASP A 45 -0.06 16.49 0.22
CA ASP A 45 -1.46 16.97 0.33
C ASP A 45 -2.46 16.15 -0.50
N LYS A 46 -2.06 15.73 -1.72
CA LYS A 46 -2.94 15.03 -2.67
C LYS A 46 -2.82 13.51 -2.52
N ILE A 47 -3.20 12.99 -1.35
CA ILE A 47 -3.02 11.58 -0.96
C ILE A 47 -3.75 10.62 -1.91
N ILE A 48 -5.01 10.90 -2.25
CA ILE A 48 -5.83 10.03 -3.10
C ILE A 48 -5.21 9.91 -4.51
N GLY A 49 -4.89 11.05 -5.13
CA GLY A 49 -4.25 11.07 -6.45
C GLY A 49 -2.87 10.41 -6.44
N PHE A 50 -2.09 10.60 -5.37
CA PHE A 50 -0.80 9.92 -5.19
C PHE A 50 -0.96 8.39 -5.09
N SER A 51 -1.99 7.93 -4.38
CA SER A 51 -2.26 6.50 -4.20
C SER A 51 -2.70 5.86 -5.52
N PHE A 52 -3.51 6.56 -6.33
CA PHE A 52 -3.86 6.13 -7.69
C PHE A 52 -2.62 5.94 -8.58
N TRP A 53 -1.75 6.96 -8.66
CA TRP A 53 -0.53 6.88 -9.48
C TRP A 53 0.45 5.82 -8.97
N THR A 54 0.50 5.60 -7.66
CA THR A 54 1.31 4.53 -7.07
C THR A 54 0.78 3.16 -7.45
N GLY A 55 -0.53 2.93 -7.31
CA GLY A 55 -1.17 1.66 -7.70
C GLY A 55 -0.99 1.37 -9.20
N LEU A 56 -1.17 2.39 -10.05
CA LEU A 56 -0.94 2.25 -11.49
C LEU A 56 0.52 1.87 -11.81
N ALA A 57 1.49 2.54 -11.17
CA ALA A 57 2.91 2.23 -11.38
C ALA A 57 3.27 0.81 -10.90
N VAL A 58 2.69 0.37 -9.77
CA VAL A 58 2.85 -0.99 -9.24
C VAL A 58 2.30 -2.02 -10.22
N CYS A 59 1.08 -1.81 -10.74
CA CYS A 59 0.47 -2.68 -11.74
C CYS A 59 1.36 -2.80 -13.00
N MET A 60 1.80 -1.67 -13.55
CA MET A 60 2.69 -1.65 -14.72
C MET A 60 4.02 -2.36 -14.46
N ALA A 61 4.63 -2.14 -13.29
CA ALA A 61 5.88 -2.79 -12.91
C ALA A 61 5.72 -4.31 -12.79
N ARG A 62 4.60 -4.79 -12.25
CA ARG A 62 4.31 -6.23 -12.13
C ARG A 62 4.07 -6.89 -13.48
N ILE A 63 3.33 -6.25 -14.37
CA ILE A 63 3.13 -6.73 -15.74
C ILE A 63 4.47 -6.81 -16.47
N ALA A 64 5.29 -5.75 -16.38
CA ALA A 64 6.62 -5.73 -16.98
C ALA A 64 7.53 -6.84 -16.40
N TYR A 65 7.51 -7.03 -15.09
CA TYR A 65 8.26 -8.09 -14.44
C TYR A 65 7.81 -9.48 -14.91
N ALA A 66 6.50 -9.74 -14.96
CA ALA A 66 5.94 -11.00 -15.45
C ALA A 66 6.35 -11.30 -16.91
N ALA A 67 6.39 -10.26 -17.75
CA ALA A 67 6.86 -10.36 -19.13
C ALA A 67 8.34 -10.75 -19.21
N ILE A 68 9.19 -10.16 -18.36
CA ILE A 68 10.64 -10.40 -18.34
C ILE A 68 10.97 -11.82 -17.88
N ILE A 69 10.27 -12.34 -16.87
CA ILE A 69 10.49 -13.70 -16.35
C ILE A 69 9.86 -14.80 -17.21
N GLY A 70 9.23 -14.45 -18.34
CA GLY A 70 8.65 -15.40 -19.28
C GLY A 70 7.33 -16.02 -18.85
N VAL A 71 6.62 -15.43 -17.89
CA VAL A 71 5.27 -15.86 -17.51
C VAL A 71 4.29 -15.47 -18.62
N SER A 72 3.44 -16.39 -19.04
CA SER A 72 2.41 -16.12 -20.05
C SER A 72 1.46 -15.04 -19.55
N ILE A 73 1.44 -13.89 -20.25
CA ILE A 73 0.56 -12.77 -19.93
C ILE A 73 -0.86 -13.13 -20.37
N SER A 74 -1.63 -13.71 -19.45
CA SER A 74 -3.05 -13.99 -19.69
C SER A 74 -3.91 -12.77 -19.34
N PRO A 75 -5.07 -12.60 -19.98
CA PRO A 75 -6.03 -11.55 -19.61
C PRO A 75 -6.43 -11.60 -18.14
N LEU A 76 -6.50 -12.81 -17.57
CA LEU A 76 -6.81 -13.03 -16.15
C LEU A 76 -5.71 -12.48 -15.22
N LEU A 77 -4.44 -12.70 -15.56
CA LEU A 77 -3.30 -12.19 -14.78
C LEU A 77 -3.26 -10.66 -14.79
N VAL A 78 -3.44 -10.06 -15.98
CA VAL A 78 -3.49 -8.60 -16.14
C VAL A 78 -4.68 -8.01 -15.39
N GLY A 79 -5.85 -8.64 -15.46
CA GLY A 79 -7.03 -8.25 -14.69
C GLY A 79 -6.76 -8.27 -13.18
N SER A 80 -6.09 -9.31 -12.68
CA SER A 80 -5.75 -9.40 -11.24
C SER A 80 -4.82 -8.26 -10.78
N TYR A 81 -3.78 -7.94 -11.54
CA TYR A 81 -2.88 -6.81 -11.22
C TYR A 81 -3.56 -5.45 -11.38
N PHE A 82 -4.49 -5.31 -12.31
CA PHE A 82 -5.28 -4.09 -12.46
C PHE A 82 -6.19 -3.85 -11.26
N LEU A 83 -6.81 -4.91 -10.74
CA LEU A 83 -7.70 -4.81 -9.57
C LEU A 83 -6.96 -4.39 -8.30
N GLU A 84 -5.67 -4.68 -8.20
CA GLU A 84 -4.80 -4.22 -7.10
C GLU A 84 -4.74 -2.68 -7.03
N ILE A 85 -4.98 -1.94 -8.12
CA ILE A 85 -5.03 -0.47 -8.09
C ILE A 85 -6.11 0.01 -7.09
N PHE A 86 -7.23 -0.70 -7.00
CA PHE A 86 -8.32 -0.36 -6.08
C PHE A 86 -7.90 -0.55 -4.61
N PHE A 87 -7.03 -1.52 -4.31
CA PHE A 87 -6.45 -1.65 -2.98
C PHE A 87 -5.70 -0.36 -2.57
N TYR A 88 -4.82 0.14 -3.46
CA TYR A 88 -4.07 1.38 -3.22
C TYR A 88 -4.98 2.60 -3.08
N ILE A 89 -5.98 2.74 -3.95
CA ILE A 89 -6.96 3.84 -3.89
C ILE A 89 -7.74 3.78 -2.57
N GLY A 90 -8.30 2.62 -2.22
CA GLY A 90 -9.08 2.43 -1.00
C GLY A 90 -8.27 2.75 0.24
N TYR A 91 -7.02 2.27 0.29
CA TYR A 91 -6.09 2.62 1.36
C TYR A 91 -5.87 4.13 1.45
N GLY A 92 -5.58 4.79 0.32
CA GLY A 92 -5.34 6.23 0.27
C GLY A 92 -6.54 7.07 0.69
N ILE A 93 -7.76 6.66 0.34
CA ILE A 93 -9.02 7.30 0.76
C ILE A 93 -9.15 7.22 2.27
N ILE A 94 -9.04 6.02 2.85
CA ILE A 94 -9.21 5.83 4.29
C ILE A 94 -8.08 6.55 5.04
N TYR A 95 -6.84 6.49 4.56
CA TYR A 95 -5.72 7.21 5.15
C TYR A 95 -5.97 8.74 5.18
N HIS A 96 -6.52 9.29 4.09
CA HIS A 96 -6.83 10.72 4.02
C HIS A 96 -7.85 11.12 5.11
N PHE A 97 -8.91 10.34 5.31
CA PHE A 97 -9.94 10.65 6.30
C PHE A 97 -9.55 10.27 7.74
N ALA A 98 -8.90 9.13 7.93
CA ALA A 98 -8.60 8.55 9.24
C ALA A 98 -7.27 9.01 9.84
N ILE A 99 -6.35 9.58 9.06
CA ILE A 99 -5.05 10.03 9.56
C ILE A 99 -4.82 11.49 9.17
N ALA A 100 -4.90 11.84 7.89
CA ALA A 100 -4.50 13.17 7.43
C ALA A 100 -5.47 14.30 7.83
N ASN A 101 -6.78 14.02 7.91
CA ASN A 101 -7.81 14.99 8.28
C ASN A 101 -8.29 14.90 9.73
N ILE A 102 -7.68 14.08 10.58
CA ILE A 102 -8.07 14.02 11.99
C ILE A 102 -7.72 15.35 12.68
N ARG A 103 -8.76 16.08 13.05
CA ARG A 103 -8.70 17.28 13.93
C ARG A 103 -9.32 17.00 15.30
N THR A 104 -9.59 15.73 15.61
CA THR A 104 -10.32 15.33 16.82
C THR A 104 -9.42 15.41 18.04
N ARG A 105 -9.98 15.80 19.19
CA ARG A 105 -9.28 15.87 20.49
C ARG A 105 -8.68 14.53 20.95
N TYR A 106 -9.23 13.41 20.47
CA TYR A 106 -8.75 12.06 20.74
C TYR A 106 -8.33 11.37 19.44
N PRO A 107 -7.06 11.48 19.02
CA PRO A 107 -6.60 10.84 17.80
C PRO A 107 -6.57 9.31 17.97
N VAL A 108 -7.02 8.59 16.94
CA VAL A 108 -6.90 7.13 16.88
C VAL A 108 -5.42 6.75 16.86
N PRO A 109 -4.97 5.72 17.62
CA PRO A 109 -3.59 5.26 17.55
C PRO A 109 -3.21 4.90 16.11
N VAL A 110 -2.03 5.34 15.65
CA VAL A 110 -1.60 5.18 14.24
C VAL A 110 -1.67 3.73 13.78
N VAL A 111 -1.32 2.77 14.64
CA VAL A 111 -1.44 1.32 14.33
C VAL A 111 -2.88 0.96 13.94
N VAL A 112 -3.86 1.39 14.74
CA VAL A 112 -5.28 1.09 14.51
C VAL A 112 -5.75 1.75 13.22
N ALA A 113 -5.36 3.00 12.97
CA ALA A 113 -5.70 3.70 11.74
C ALA A 113 -5.11 3.01 10.50
N LEU A 114 -3.86 2.53 10.56
CA LEU A 114 -3.22 1.78 9.48
C LEU A 114 -3.90 0.42 9.23
N VAL A 115 -4.31 -0.28 10.30
CA VAL A 115 -5.09 -1.53 10.18
C VAL A 115 -6.44 -1.28 9.52
N LEU A 116 -7.13 -0.18 9.86
CA LEU A 116 -8.39 0.21 9.20
C LEU A 116 -8.18 0.56 7.72
N CYS A 117 -7.06 1.22 7.39
CA CYS A 117 -6.71 1.51 6.00
C CYS A 117 -6.45 0.22 5.21
N ASP A 118 -5.72 -0.73 5.78
CA ASP A 118 -5.49 -2.03 5.16
C ASP A 118 -6.79 -2.81 5.00
N PHE A 119 -7.63 -2.84 6.04
CA PHE A 119 -8.92 -3.53 5.98
C PHE A 119 -9.77 -2.98 4.84
N GLY A 120 -10.00 -1.66 4.79
CA GLY A 120 -10.87 -1.11 3.76
C GLY A 120 -10.24 -1.05 2.36
N GLY A 121 -8.91 -0.97 2.24
CA GLY A 121 -8.22 -1.20 0.97
C GLY A 121 -8.48 -2.62 0.44
N ASN A 122 -8.28 -3.63 1.29
CA ASN A 122 -8.54 -5.03 0.92
C ASN A 122 -10.04 -5.28 0.64
N SER A 123 -10.95 -4.66 1.39
CA SER A 123 -12.39 -4.76 1.14
C SER A 123 -12.78 -4.17 -0.21
N LEU A 124 -12.19 -3.03 -0.60
CA LEU A 124 -12.47 -2.41 -1.89
C LEU A 124 -11.95 -3.26 -3.05
N GLU A 125 -10.74 -3.81 -2.93
CA GLU A 125 -10.21 -4.76 -3.90
C GLU A 125 -11.09 -6.00 -4.03
N TYR A 126 -11.52 -6.57 -2.90
CA TYR A 126 -12.40 -7.73 -2.88
C TYR A 126 -13.74 -7.46 -3.57
N LEU A 127 -14.36 -6.30 -3.29
CA LEU A 127 -15.59 -5.89 -3.95
C LEU A 127 -15.43 -5.79 -5.47
N MET A 128 -14.31 -5.23 -5.94
CA MET A 128 -14.04 -5.12 -7.38
C MET A 128 -13.75 -6.47 -8.03
N ARG A 129 -13.05 -7.37 -7.32
CA ARG A 129 -12.84 -8.77 -7.75
C ARG A 129 -14.14 -9.56 -7.83
N PHE A 130 -15.07 -9.32 -6.90
CA PHE A 130 -16.41 -9.91 -6.93
C PHE A 130 -17.19 -9.47 -8.17
N PHE A 131 -17.20 -8.17 -8.50
CA PHE A 131 -17.83 -7.68 -9.73
C PHE A 131 -17.16 -8.19 -11.02
N TYR A 132 -15.86 -8.47 -10.97
CA TYR A 132 -15.11 -9.04 -12.09
C TYR A 132 -15.30 -10.58 -12.22
N ALA A 133 -16.15 -11.20 -11.39
CA ALA A 133 -16.42 -12.64 -11.36
C ALA A 133 -15.13 -13.49 -11.23
N SER A 134 -14.09 -12.95 -10.60
CA SER A 134 -12.87 -13.72 -10.35
C SER A 134 -13.03 -14.56 -9.09
N GLU A 135 -12.94 -15.89 -9.21
CA GLU A 135 -13.06 -16.83 -8.07
C GLU A 135 -11.85 -16.83 -7.12
N VAL A 136 -10.86 -15.98 -7.38
CA VAL A 136 -9.53 -15.99 -6.73
C VAL A 136 -9.58 -15.86 -5.19
N TRP A 137 -10.68 -15.38 -4.61
CA TRP A 137 -10.80 -15.11 -3.17
C TRP A 137 -11.78 -16.02 -2.42
N SER A 138 -12.32 -17.08 -3.04
CA SER A 138 -13.22 -18.02 -2.33
C SER A 138 -12.57 -18.64 -1.08
N ASP A 139 -11.24 -18.74 -1.09
CA ASP A 139 -10.47 -19.48 -0.08
C ASP A 139 -9.71 -18.55 0.89
N THR A 140 -9.79 -17.22 0.73
CA THR A 140 -9.04 -16.29 1.58
C THR A 140 -9.80 -15.99 2.87
N SER A 141 -9.30 -16.50 3.99
CA SER A 141 -9.92 -16.28 5.29
C SER A 141 -9.77 -14.83 5.80
N LEU A 142 -10.77 -14.33 6.53
CA LEU A 142 -10.71 -13.03 7.21
C LEU A 142 -9.51 -12.92 8.17
N LEU A 143 -9.13 -14.04 8.80
CA LEU A 143 -7.98 -14.11 9.68
C LEU A 143 -6.66 -13.88 8.93
N THR A 144 -6.52 -14.41 7.72
CA THR A 144 -5.35 -14.16 6.84
C THR A 144 -5.25 -12.68 6.48
N LEU A 145 -6.38 -12.06 6.14
CA LEU A 145 -6.45 -10.62 5.84
C LEU A 145 -6.03 -9.77 7.04
N LEU A 146 -6.54 -10.10 8.23
CA LEU A 146 -6.23 -9.36 9.45
C LEU A 146 -4.77 -9.51 9.88
N LEU A 147 -4.22 -10.73 9.84
CA LEU A 147 -2.82 -10.97 10.16
C LEU A 147 -1.87 -10.22 9.22
N ALA A 148 -2.18 -10.21 7.93
CA ALA A 148 -1.37 -9.47 6.98
C ALA A 148 -1.50 -7.95 7.13
N ALA A 149 -2.70 -7.44 7.42
CA ALA A 149 -2.91 -6.03 7.74
C ALA A 149 -2.10 -5.59 8.98
N LEU A 150 -2.08 -6.43 10.02
CA LEU A 150 -1.29 -6.19 11.22
C LEU A 150 0.21 -6.21 10.92
N THR A 151 0.66 -7.21 10.15
CA THR A 151 2.06 -7.34 9.73
C THR A 151 2.53 -6.12 8.93
N ARG A 152 1.74 -5.65 7.97
CA ARG A 152 2.02 -4.44 7.19
C ARG A 152 2.06 -3.20 8.07
N SER A 153 1.09 -3.03 8.96
CA SER A 153 1.01 -1.88 9.87
C SER A 153 2.24 -1.79 10.77
N VAL A 154 2.68 -2.91 11.34
CA VAL A 154 3.93 -2.98 12.12
C VAL A 154 5.14 -2.66 11.25
N THR A 155 5.22 -3.22 10.04
CA THR A 155 6.31 -2.97 9.10
C THR A 155 6.41 -1.49 8.71
N ILE A 156 5.29 -0.82 8.45
CA ILE A 156 5.23 0.61 8.15
C ILE A 156 5.81 1.42 9.32
N ILE A 157 5.39 1.11 10.55
CA ILE A 157 5.84 1.85 11.74
C ILE A 157 7.34 1.64 11.97
N LEU A 158 7.82 0.40 11.88
CA LEU A 158 9.24 0.09 12.01
C LEU A 158 10.07 0.79 10.93
N LEU A 159 9.61 0.76 9.68
CA LEU A 159 10.31 1.42 8.57
C LEU A 159 10.37 2.94 8.77
N VAL A 160 9.26 3.56 9.15
CA VAL A 160 9.22 5.00 9.43
C VAL A 160 10.15 5.34 10.59
N TRP A 161 10.10 4.58 11.69
CA TRP A 161 10.97 4.79 12.86
C TRP A 161 12.46 4.66 12.50
N LEU A 162 12.83 3.62 11.73
CA LEU A 162 14.21 3.43 11.26
C LEU A 162 14.67 4.59 10.38
N LEU A 163 13.84 5.05 9.45
CA LEU A 163 14.16 6.16 8.56
C LEU A 163 14.27 7.50 9.30
N GLN A 164 13.45 7.73 10.32
CA GLN A 164 13.56 8.91 11.19
C GLN A 164 14.82 8.84 12.07
N ARG A 165 15.20 7.66 12.57
CA ARG A 165 16.36 7.55 13.47
C ARG A 165 17.69 7.55 12.73
N PHE A 166 17.80 6.78 11.66
CA PHE A 166 19.05 6.47 10.95
C PHE A 166 19.10 7.02 9.53
N GLY A 167 18.00 7.56 9.01
CA GLY A 167 17.93 8.02 7.63
C GLY A 167 18.71 9.31 7.35
N PRO A 168 18.76 9.72 6.08
CA PRO A 168 19.40 10.95 5.64
C PRO A 168 18.89 12.18 6.44
N LYS A 169 19.78 13.16 6.70
CA LYS A 169 19.42 14.39 7.45
C LYS A 169 18.17 15.08 6.87
N SER A 170 17.96 15.03 5.56
CA SER A 170 16.78 15.62 4.90
C SER A 170 15.43 15.03 5.35
N ILE A 171 15.42 13.80 5.88
CA ILE A 171 14.21 13.15 6.43
C ILE A 171 14.08 13.46 7.93
N ARG A 172 15.20 13.65 8.63
CA ARG A 172 15.24 13.93 10.07
C ARG A 172 14.83 15.35 10.44
N THR A 173 15.12 16.34 9.60
CA THR A 173 14.81 17.75 9.91
C THR A 173 13.31 18.05 9.87
N GLU A 174 12.51 17.28 9.13
CA GLU A 174 11.06 17.50 9.06
C GLU A 174 10.34 17.17 10.38
N GLU A 175 10.92 16.33 11.24
CA GLU A 175 10.37 16.02 12.57
C GLU A 175 10.52 17.18 13.56
N VAL A 176 11.61 17.95 13.46
CA VAL A 176 11.88 19.12 14.32
C VAL A 176 10.97 20.31 13.99
N ILE A 177 10.44 20.37 12.77
CA ILE A 177 9.55 21.45 12.31
C ILE A 177 8.07 21.10 12.59
N ALA A 178 7.74 19.81 12.75
CA ALA A 178 6.38 19.31 12.96
C ALA A 178 6.01 19.10 14.44
N SER A 179 6.96 19.27 15.38
CA SER A 179 6.75 19.28 16.84
C SER A 179 6.53 20.69 17.38
#